data_AF-A0A0H2RGC8-F1
#
_entry.id   AF-A0A0H2RGC8-F1
#
_cell.length_a   1.000
_cell.length_b   1.000
_cell.length_c   1.000
_cell.angle_alpha   90.00
_cell.angle_beta   90.00
_cell.angle_gamma   90.00
#
_symmetry.space_group_name_H-M   'P 1'
#
loop_
_entity.id
_entity.type
_entity.pdbx_description
1 polymer ?
#
loop_
_entity_poly.entity_id
_entity_poly.type
_entity_poly.pdbx_seq_one_letter_code
_entity_poly.pdbx_strand_id
1 'polypeptide(L)' 'CFAGTRVAILKEIQEWTTDPNTTPNIFWLRGPAKDGKTSIAMSVADWASEKG' A
#
# COMPACT_ATOMS: atom_id res chain seq x y z
N CYS A 1 -12.37 -10.32 -1.77
CA CYS A 1 -10.94 -10.32 -1.36
C CYS A 1 -10.36 -11.67 -1.78
N PHE A 2 -9.57 -11.73 -2.84
CA PHE A 2 -8.83 -12.94 -3.19
C PHE A 2 -7.67 -13.09 -2.22
N ALA A 3 -7.53 -14.28 -1.61
CA ALA A 3 -6.41 -14.58 -0.73
C ALA A 3 -5.10 -14.35 -1.50
N GLY A 4 -4.21 -13.50 -0.96
CA GLY A 4 -2.94 -13.14 -1.59
C GLY A 4 -2.91 -11.75 -2.22
N THR A 5 -4.01 -11.22 -2.76
CA THR A 5 -4.02 -9.90 -3.43
C THR A 5 -3.71 -8.77 -2.46
N ARG A 6 -4.30 -8.80 -1.25
CA ARG A 6 -4.02 -7.79 -0.21
C ARG A 6 -2.55 -7.80 0.21
N VAL A 7 -1.96 -9.00 0.37
CA VAL A 7 -0.57 -9.14 0.81
C VAL A 7 0.38 -8.61 -0.27
N ALA A 8 0.12 -8.94 -1.54
CA ALA A 8 0.92 -8.45 -2.67
C ALA A 8 0.89 -6.92 -2.77
N ILE A 9 -0.29 -6.30 -2.68
CA ILE A 9 -0.43 -4.84 -2.75
C ILE A 9 0.28 -4.15 -1.59
N LEU A 10 0.15 -4.68 -0.36
CA LEU A 10 0.85 -4.10 0.79
C LEU A 10 2.37 -4.17 0.60
N LYS A 11 2.88 -5.30 0.13
CA LYS A 11 4.31 -5.47 -0.15
C LYS A 11 4.79 -4.48 -1.22
N GLU A 12 4.05 -4.33 -2.31
CA GLU A 12 4.37 -3.38 -3.39
C GLU A 12 4.45 -1.94 -2.87
N ILE A 13 3.48 -1.50 -2.06
CA ILE A 13 3.47 -0.15 -1.49
C ILE A 13 4.63 0.05 -0.51
N GLN A 14 4.96 -0.96 0.29
CA GLN A 14 6.08 -0.90 1.22
C GLN A 14 7.41 -0.76 0.48
N GLU A 15 7.63 -1.59 -0.55
CA GLU A 15 8.83 -1.55 -1.39
C GLU A 15 8.97 -0.17 -2.07
N TRP A 16 7.89 0.32 -2.67
CA TRP A 16 7.79 1.66 -3.26
C TRP A 16 8.13 2.77 -2.26
N THR A 17 7.64 2.67 -1.02
CA THR A 17 7.87 3.70 0.03
C THR A 17 9.33 3.72 0.50
N THR A 18 10.00 2.56 0.48
CA THR A 18 11.37 2.42 0.99
C THR A 18 12.46 2.67 -0.05
N ASP A 19 12.11 2.73 -1.34
CA ASP A 19 13.09 2.97 -2.40
C ASP A 19 13.37 4.49 -2.56
N PRO A 20 14.58 4.97 -2.20
CA PRO A 20 14.92 6.39 -2.30
C PRO A 20 15.01 6.90 -3.75
N ASN A 21 15.04 6.00 -4.74
CA ASN A 21 15.14 6.35 -6.15
C ASN A 21 13.78 6.36 -6.87
N THR A 22 12.72 5.95 -6.19
CA THR A 22 11.40 5.86 -6.80
C THR A 22 10.88 7.27 -7.11
N THR A 23 10.54 7.51 -8.38
CA THR A 23 9.88 8.72 -8.85
C THR A 23 8.69 8.34 -9.75
N PRO A 24 7.47 8.87 -9.54
CA PRO A 24 7.12 9.92 -8.58
C PRO A 24 6.89 9.40 -7.15
N ASN A 25 7.08 10.28 -6.16
CA ASN A 25 6.79 10.04 -4.73
C ASN A 25 5.29 10.01 -4.41
N ILE A 26 4.45 9.67 -5.39
CA ILE A 26 3.00 9.50 -5.24
C ILE A 26 2.60 8.11 -5.77
N PHE A 27 2.08 7.25 -4.89
CA PHE A 27 1.49 5.97 -5.26
C PHE A 27 -0.02 6.10 -5.45
N TRP A 28 -0.53 5.66 -6.60
CA TRP A 28 -1.95 5.81 -6.95
C TRP A 28 -2.71 4.47 -6.85
N LEU A 29 -3.35 4.23 -5.70
CA LEU A 29 -4.13 3.03 -5.44
C LEU A 29 -5.56 3.13 -6.04
N ARG A 30 -5.84 2.39 -7.12
CA ARG A 30 -7.14 2.35 -7.80
C ARG A 30 -7.83 0.99 -7.70
N GLY A 31 -9.15 1.01 -7.82
CA GLY A 31 -9.97 -0.21 -7.96
C GLY A 31 -11.46 0.09 -7.81
N PRO A 32 -12.34 -0.92 -7.98
CA PRO A 32 -13.78 -0.78 -7.82
C PRO A 32 -14.20 -0.25 -6.45
N ALA A 33 -15.36 0.42 -6.35
CA ALA A 33 -15.88 0.85 -5.05
C ALA A 33 -16.04 -0.34 -4.09
N LYS A 34 -15.84 -0.11 -2.79
CA LYS A 34 -15.95 -1.11 -1.71
C LYS A 34 -14.92 -2.27 -1.73
N ASP A 35 -13.89 -2.19 -2.57
CA ASP A 35 -12.85 -3.23 -2.66
C ASP A 35 -11.73 -3.13 -1.60
N GLY A 36 -11.98 -2.44 -0.49
CA GLY A 36 -11.04 -2.39 0.64
C GLY A 36 -9.82 -1.48 0.49
N LYS A 37 -9.82 -0.53 -0.47
CA LYS A 37 -8.73 0.47 -0.63
C LYS A 37 -8.42 1.25 0.64
N THR A 38 -9.45 1.70 1.36
CA THR A 38 -9.29 2.39 2.65
C THR A 38 -8.61 1.49 3.68
N SER A 39 -8.97 0.20 3.72
CA SER A 39 -8.34 -0.76 4.63
C SER A 39 -6.87 -1.01 4.29
N ILE A 40 -6.49 -0.99 3.01
CA ILE A 40 -5.09 -1.06 2.57
C ILE A 40 -4.34 0.20 3.02
N ALA A 41 -4.90 1.40 2.77
CA ALA A 41 -4.29 2.66 3.19
C ALA A 41 -4.06 2.73 4.70
N MET A 42 -5.04 2.30 5.51
CA MET A 42 -4.90 2.21 6.97
C MET A 42 -3.78 1.24 7.37
N SER A 43 -3.72 0.06 6.74
CA SER A 43 -2.66 -0.93 7.05
C SER A 43 -1.25 -0.40 6.71
N VAL A 44 -1.12 0.40 5.64
CA VAL A 44 0.14 1.05 5.28
C VAL A 44 0.50 2.15 6.28
N ALA A 45 -0.47 2.95 6.72
CA ALA A 45 -0.26 3.99 7.71
C ALA A 45 0.20 3.43 9.06
N ASP A 46 -0.46 2.36 9.54
CA ASP A 46 -0.08 1.66 10.78
C ASP A 46 1.37 1.14 10.68
N TRP A 47 1.69 0.43 9.59
CA TRP A 47 3.05 -0.07 9.33
C TRP A 47 4.10 1.04 9.27
N ALA A 48 3.79 2.16 8.61
CA ALA A 48 4.72 3.29 8.51
C ALA A 48 4.94 3.97 9.86
N SER A 49 3.88 4.06 10.69
CA SER A 49 3.98 4.62 12.04
C SER A 49 4.81 3.75 12.98
N GLU A 50 4.85 2.44 12.79
CA GLU A 50 5.71 1.52 13.57
C GLU A 50 7.19 1.57 13.13
N LYS A 51 7.46 2.02 11.90
CA LYS A 51 8.79 2.03 11.27
C LYS A 51 9.54 3.36 11.43
N GLY A 52 8.83 4.45 11.73
CA GLY A 52 9.39 5.79 11.95
C GLY A 52 9.93 5.98 13.36
#